data_AF-A0A915BT57-F1
#
_entry.id   AF-A0A915BT57-F1
#
_cell.length_a   1.000
_cell.length_b   1.000
_cell.length_c   1.000
_cell.angle_alpha   90.00
_cell.angle_beta   90.00
_cell.angle_gamma   90.00
#
_symmetry.space_group_name_H-M   'P 1'
#
loop_
_entity.id
_entity.type
_entity.pdbx_description
1 polymer ?
#
loop_
_entity_poly.entity_id
_entity_poly.type
_entity_poly.pdbx_seq_one_letter_code
_entity_poly.pdbx_strand_id
1 'polypeptide(L)'
;PYLVHSPNEIEAMLSGQLKDLQTDYLDLYLIHVPCPCKHLPGNKHGDYHPLIENNQLVPDLIDHLETWKVLEKLHKEGKVKAIGVSNFNEEQIQRILDNATVKPHSL
;
A
#
# COMPACT_ATOMS: atom_id res chain seq x y z
N PRO A 1 5.24 2.22 11.09
CA PRO A 1 4.30 1.78 10.03
C PRO A 1 4.93 2.10 8.69
N TYR A 2 4.94 1.16 7.74
CA TYR A 2 5.41 1.44 6.38
C TYR A 2 4.36 2.31 5.66
N LEU A 3 4.79 3.40 5.02
CA LEU A 3 3.91 4.33 4.29
C LEU A 3 4.18 4.27 2.79
N VAL A 4 4.19 3.06 2.24
CA VAL A 4 4.53 2.82 0.84
C VAL A 4 3.28 2.81 -0.02
N HIS A 5 3.19 3.80 -0.91
CA HIS A 5 2.12 3.90 -1.91
C HIS A 5 2.63 3.74 -3.34
N SER A 6 3.94 3.90 -3.56
CA SER A 6 4.56 3.84 -4.89
C SER A 6 4.37 2.45 -5.50
N PRO A 7 3.74 2.34 -6.68
CA PRO A 7 3.51 1.05 -7.35
C PRO A 7 4.79 0.22 -7.52
N ASN A 8 5.93 0.88 -7.70
CA ASN A 8 7.22 0.23 -7.94
C ASN A 8 7.87 -0.33 -6.66
N GLU A 9 7.37 0.04 -5.48
CA GLU A 9 7.97 -0.32 -4.19
C GLU A 9 7.14 -1.37 -3.41
N ILE A 10 5.83 -1.47 -3.69
CA ILE A 10 4.89 -2.33 -2.95
C ILE A 10 5.28 -3.82 -3.01
N GLU A 11 5.67 -4.33 -4.18
CA GLU A 11 6.03 -5.76 -4.31
C GLU A 11 7.29 -6.12 -3.52
N ALA A 12 8.29 -5.23 -3.53
CA ALA A 12 9.51 -5.40 -2.77
C ALA A 12 9.24 -5.32 -1.26
N MET A 13 8.37 -4.38 -0.85
CA MET A 13 7.93 -4.26 0.55
C MET A 13 7.20 -5.52 1.01
N LEU A 14 6.20 -5.99 0.25
CA LEU A 14 5.45 -7.20 0.61
C LEU A 14 6.37 -8.42 0.69
N SER A 15 7.32 -8.56 -0.24
CA SER A 15 8.30 -9.65 -0.21
C SER A 15 9.15 -9.63 1.07
N GLY A 16 9.54 -8.44 1.54
CA GLY A 16 10.23 -8.27 2.82
C GLY A 16 9.33 -8.66 4.01
N GLN A 17 8.08 -8.20 4.02
CA GLN A 17 7.12 -8.53 5.08
C GLN A 17 6.84 -10.03 5.16
N LEU A 18 6.65 -10.70 4.02
CA LEU A 18 6.45 -12.15 3.95
C LEU A 18 7.64 -12.91 4.54
N LYS A 19 8.85 -12.47 4.21
CA LYS A 19 10.09 -13.04 4.77
C LYS A 19 10.18 -12.83 6.29
N ASP A 20 9.91 -11.62 6.78
CA ASP A 20 9.97 -11.30 8.20
C ASP A 20 8.93 -12.08 9.01
N LEU A 21 7.74 -12.28 8.44
CA LEU A 21 6.65 -13.06 9.01
C LEU A 21 6.79 -14.57 8.79
N GLN A 22 7.80 -15.01 8.03
CA GLN A 22 8.06 -16.42 7.71
C GLN A 22 6.84 -17.14 7.09
N THR A 23 6.15 -16.45 6.18
CA THR A 23 4.97 -16.97 5.47
C THR A 23 5.06 -16.65 3.98
N ASP A 24 4.44 -17.49 3.15
CA ASP A 24 4.39 -17.28 1.70
C ASP A 24 3.19 -16.42 1.28
N TYR A 25 2.25 -16.15 2.20
CA TYR A 25 1.07 -15.34 1.92
C TYR A 25 0.53 -14.62 3.17
N LEU A 26 -0.35 -13.63 2.93
CA LEU A 26 -1.18 -12.99 3.96
C LEU A 26 -2.67 -13.19 3.66
N ASP A 27 -3.47 -13.41 4.70
CA ASP A 27 -4.93 -13.51 4.56
C ASP A 27 -5.56 -12.18 4.16
N LEU A 28 -5.08 -11.07 4.73
CA LEU A 28 -5.59 -9.72 4.46
C LEU A 28 -4.44 -8.72 4.34
N TYR A 29 -4.49 -7.86 3.33
CA TYR A 29 -3.56 -6.76 3.12
C TYR A 29 -4.29 -5.45 2.86
N LEU A 30 -3.90 -4.38 3.56
CA LEU A 30 -4.63 -3.11 3.56
C LEU A 30 -3.75 -1.97 3.08
N ILE A 31 -4.33 -1.05 2.30
CA ILE A 31 -3.78 0.31 2.23
C ILE A 31 -4.07 0.98 3.58
N HIS A 32 -3.03 1.22 4.37
CA HIS A 32 -3.18 1.64 5.77
C HIS A 32 -3.82 3.03 5.93
N VAL A 33 -3.51 3.97 5.03
CA VAL A 33 -3.97 5.37 5.09
C VAL A 33 -3.93 6.00 3.69
N PRO A 34 -4.88 6.89 3.32
CA PRO A 34 -4.89 7.61 2.05
C PRO A 34 -3.90 8.80 2.05
N CYS A 35 -2.67 8.60 2.51
CA CYS A 35 -1.66 9.65 2.68
C CYS A 35 -0.31 9.24 2.08
N PRO A 36 -0.15 9.32 0.75
CA PRO A 36 1.11 9.06 0.08
C PRO A 36 2.18 10.08 0.50
N CYS A 37 3.34 9.59 0.91
CA CYS A 37 4.47 10.41 1.36
C CYS A 37 5.75 9.97 0.64
N LYS A 38 6.66 10.90 0.40
CA LYS A 38 7.99 10.56 -0.13
C LYS A 38 8.78 9.81 0.95
N HIS A 39 9.70 8.95 0.53
CA HIS A 39 10.63 8.26 1.43
C HIS A 39 12.02 8.90 1.41
N LEU A 40 12.80 8.62 2.45
CA LEU A 40 14.21 9.01 2.49
C LEU A 40 14.99 8.38 1.31
N PRO A 41 15.85 9.15 0.62
CA PRO A 41 16.69 8.61 -0.45
C PRO A 41 17.76 7.67 0.14
N GLY A 42 17.85 6.47 -0.41
CA GLY A 42 18.76 5.44 0.09
C GLY A 42 18.02 4.13 0.35
N ASN A 43 17.45 3.56 -0.73
CA ASN A 43 16.63 2.35 -0.67
C ASN A 43 17.47 1.13 -0.24
N LYS A 44 17.63 0.94 1.07
CA LYS A 44 17.90 -0.37 1.65
C LYS A 44 16.55 -1.00 1.97
N HIS A 45 16.46 -2.32 1.74
CA HIS A 45 15.28 -3.11 2.04
C HIS A 45 14.86 -2.87 3.50
N GLY A 46 13.76 -2.13 3.71
CA GLY A 46 13.26 -1.76 5.04
C GLY A 46 13.27 -0.27 5.39
N ASP A 47 13.93 0.61 4.63
CA ASP A 47 14.00 2.06 4.89
C ASP A 47 12.82 2.85 4.28
N TYR A 48 11.58 2.37 4.44
CA TYR A 48 10.36 3.09 4.02
C TYR A 48 9.94 4.18 5.02
N HIS A 49 10.93 4.81 5.63
CA HIS A 49 10.69 5.93 6.53
C HIS A 49 10.25 7.15 5.70
N PRO A 50 9.15 7.81 6.06
CA PRO A 50 8.71 8.98 5.34
C PRO A 50 9.75 10.10 5.47
N LEU A 51 9.93 10.85 4.39
CA LEU A 51 10.70 12.08 4.37
C LEU A 51 9.96 13.12 5.21
N ILE A 52 10.67 13.67 6.19
CA ILE A 52 10.18 14.74 7.06
C ILE A 52 11.06 15.97 6.83
N GLU A 53 10.43 17.07 6.41
CA GLU A 53 11.06 18.38 6.26
C GLU A 53 10.30 19.39 7.11
N ASN A 54 11.00 20.24 7.86
CA ASN A 54 10.38 21.24 8.75
C ASN A 54 9.32 20.66 9.70
N ASN A 55 9.57 19.47 10.26
CA ASN A 55 8.65 18.70 11.10
C ASN A 55 7.32 18.30 10.43
N GLN A 56 7.27 18.26 9.09
CA GLN A 56 6.10 17.85 8.32
C GLN A 56 6.47 16.72 7.36
N LEU A 57 5.51 15.80 7.15
CA LEU A 57 5.62 14.78 6.11
C LEU A 57 5.65 15.47 4.75
N VAL A 58 6.59 15.04 3.90
CA VAL A 58 6.63 15.52 2.51
C VAL A 58 5.67 14.66 1.68
N PRO A 59 4.57 15.23 1.15
CA PRO A 59 3.58 14.47 0.40
C PRO A 59 4.16 13.98 -0.93
N ASP A 60 3.65 12.84 -1.37
CA ASP A 60 3.87 12.34 -2.73
C ASP A 60 2.57 12.42 -3.54
N LEU A 61 2.68 12.53 -4.87
CA LEU A 61 1.54 12.67 -5.77
C LEU A 61 1.19 11.32 -6.40
N ILE A 62 0.84 10.35 -5.55
CA ILE A 62 0.46 9.01 -5.98
C ILE A 62 -1.05 8.84 -5.82
N ASP A 63 -1.72 8.45 -6.89
CA ASP A 63 -3.15 8.16 -6.83
C ASP A 63 -3.40 6.83 -6.12
N HIS A 64 -4.36 6.78 -5.18
CA HIS A 64 -4.76 5.54 -4.52
C HIS A 64 -5.17 4.44 -5.51
N LEU A 65 -5.67 4.79 -6.69
CA LEU A 65 -6.00 3.81 -7.74
C LEU A 65 -4.76 3.14 -8.35
N GLU A 66 -3.61 3.82 -8.36
CA GLU A 66 -2.34 3.21 -8.79
C GLU A 66 -1.86 2.19 -7.77
N THR A 67 -1.89 2.54 -6.48
CA THR A 67 -1.61 1.62 -5.38
C THR A 67 -2.59 0.43 -5.40
N TRP A 68 -3.90 0.69 -5.59
CA TRP A 68 -4.93 -0.34 -5.61
C TRP A 68 -4.69 -1.38 -6.71
N LYS A 69 -4.36 -0.95 -7.94
CA LYS A 69 -4.05 -1.87 -9.05
C LYS A 69 -2.92 -2.85 -8.74
N VAL A 70 -1.94 -2.44 -7.94
CA VAL A 70 -0.87 -3.35 -7.50
C VAL A 70 -1.41 -4.36 -6.48
N LEU A 71 -2.27 -3.94 -5.54
CA LEU A 71 -2.94 -4.87 -4.64
C LEU A 71 -3.81 -5.89 -5.40
N GLU A 72 -4.53 -5.46 -6.44
CA GLU A 72 -5.31 -6.36 -7.30
C GLU A 72 -4.41 -7.40 -7.99
N LYS A 73 -3.25 -6.97 -8.50
CA LYS A 73 -2.24 -7.87 -9.08
C LYS A 73 -1.74 -8.88 -8.04
N LEU A 74 -1.36 -8.42 -6.84
CA LEU A 74 -0.85 -9.26 -5.76
C LEU A 74 -1.89 -10.27 -5.26
N HIS A 75 -3.16 -9.87 -5.23
CA HIS A 75 -4.27 -10.76 -4.94
C HIS A 75 -4.40 -11.87 -6.00
N LYS A 76 -4.34 -11.50 -7.28
CA LYS A 76 -4.38 -12.45 -8.39
C LYS A 76 -3.20 -13.43 -8.38
N GLU A 77 -2.03 -12.98 -7.95
CA GLU A 77 -0.83 -13.82 -7.77
C GLU A 77 -0.94 -14.75 -6.54
N GLY A 78 -1.93 -14.56 -5.68
CA GLY A 78 -2.18 -15.41 -4.51
C GLY A 78 -1.29 -15.11 -3.30
N LYS A 79 -0.45 -14.07 -3.37
CA LYS A 79 0.39 -13.58 -2.27
C LYS A 79 -0.43 -12.95 -1.14
N VAL A 80 -1.60 -12.40 -1.48
CA VAL A 80 -2.59 -11.90 -0.51
C VAL A 80 -3.97 -12.47 -0.84
N LYS A 81 -4.68 -13.02 0.14
CA LYS A 81 -5.98 -13.66 -0.10
C LYS A 81 -7.13 -12.66 -0.14
N ALA A 82 -7.04 -11.59 0.62
CA ALA A 82 -7.97 -10.48 0.62
C ALA A 82 -7.21 -9.15 0.61
N ILE A 83 -7.82 -8.14 -0.03
CA ILE A 83 -7.30 -6.77 -0.08
C ILE A 83 -8.35 -5.79 0.39
N GLY A 84 -7.93 -4.70 1.02
CA GLY A 84 -8.83 -3.69 1.56
C GLY A 84 -8.15 -2.35 1.80
N VAL A 85 -8.89 -1.45 2.44
CA VAL A 85 -8.41 -0.14 2.84
C VAL A 85 -8.61 0.07 4.34
N SER A 86 -7.92 1.05 4.91
CA SER A 86 -8.07 1.49 6.30
C SER A 86 -7.89 3.00 6.36
N ASN A 87 -8.68 3.68 7.20
CA ASN A 87 -8.65 5.14 7.35
C ASN A 87 -9.03 5.92 6.07
N PHE A 88 -9.81 5.32 5.17
CA PHE A 88 -10.38 5.99 4.00
C PHE A 88 -11.76 6.57 4.35
N ASN A 89 -12.09 7.74 3.81
CA ASN A 89 -13.42 8.31 3.93
C ASN A 89 -14.38 7.74 2.86
N GLU A 90 -15.67 8.06 2.97
CA GLU A 90 -16.72 7.56 2.07
C GLU A 90 -16.43 7.86 0.59
N GLU A 91 -16.01 9.09 0.27
CA GLU A 91 -15.71 9.50 -1.10
C GLU A 91 -14.53 8.71 -1.69
N GLN A 92 -13.48 8.52 -0.91
CA GLN A 92 -12.29 7.77 -1.33
C GLN A 92 -12.60 6.28 -1.51
N ILE A 93 -13.42 5.70 -0.61
CA ILE A 93 -13.90 4.31 -0.73
C ILE A 93 -14.74 4.15 -2.00
N GLN A 94 -15.70 5.05 -2.22
CA GLN A 94 -16.58 4.99 -3.39
C GLN A 94 -15.76 5.08 -4.68
N ARG A 95 -14.76 5.96 -4.72
CA ARG A 95 -13.87 6.08 -5.87
C ARG A 95 -13.10 4.78 -6.18
N ILE A 96 -12.63 4.07 -5.15
CA ILE A 96 -12.03 2.74 -5.34
C ILE A 96 -13.09 1.76 -5.85
N LEU A 97 -14.27 1.72 -5.23
CA LEU A 97 -15.36 0.82 -5.64
C LEU A 97 -15.74 1.03 -7.10
N ASP A 98 -15.79 2.27 -7.60
CA ASP A 98 -16.18 2.56 -8.99
C ASP A 98 -15.13 2.10 -10.01
N ASN A 99 -13.87 2.03 -9.61
CA ASN A 99 -12.73 1.74 -10.52
C ASN A 99 -12.10 0.36 -10.31
N ALA A 100 -12.42 -0.33 -9.21
CA ALA A 100 -11.83 -1.61 -8.85
C ALA A 100 -12.39 -2.78 -9.67
N THR A 101 -11.46 -3.59 -10.20
CA THR A 101 -11.74 -4.91 -10.77
C THR A 101 -11.97 -5.93 -9.66
N VAL A 102 -11.17 -5.88 -8.59
CA VAL A 102 -11.35 -6.67 -7.37
C VAL A 102 -11.84 -5.73 -6.28
N LYS A 103 -13.09 -5.88 -5.84
CA LYS A 103 -13.66 -5.02 -4.80
C LYS A 103 -12.91 -5.21 -3.47
N PRO A 104 -12.78 -4.15 -2.64
CA PRO A 104 -12.26 -4.29 -1.29
C PRO A 104 -13.05 -5.32 -0.49
N HIS A 105 -12.35 -6.22 0.18
CA HIS A 105 -12.93 -7.21 1.08
C HIS A 105 -13.09 -6.66 2.51
N SER A 106 -12.37 -5.57 2.82
CA SER A 106 -12.42 -4.84 4.09
C SER A 106 -12.35 -3.34 3.83
N LEU A 107 -13.15 -2.57 4.56
CA LEU A 107 -13.25 -1.11 4.51
C LEU A 107 -12.96 -0.51 5.89
#